data_AF-A0A1X2FI17-F1
#
_entry.id   AF-A0A1X2FI17-F1
#
_cell.length_a   1.000
_cell.length_b   1.000
_cell.length_c   1.000
_cell.angle_alpha   90.00
_cell.angle_beta   90.00
_cell.angle_gamma   90.00
#
_symmetry.space_group_name_H-M   'P 1'
#
loop_
_entity.id
_entity.type
_entity.pdbx_description
1 polymer ?
#
loop_
_entity_poly.entity_id
_entity_poly.type
_entity_poly.pdbx_seq_one_letter_code
_entity_poly.pdbx_strand_id
1 'polypeptide(L)'
;MDQQTAGWSTDEVRQFAGKAYAAGQKLAGAAGWSNTGATQTLLWGDFQGSGRTPYRVQVNLVGETYKCTCPSRQFPCKHVVGLVLRWSGGNVDAAPDPPASEVPVPKAPREVSAKTIAARERSVAEGLDQLNLWIEDQVRNGIAGISTDPYGWSEPTAKRMIDAKAPGLARWLRSLPALLTHDEWPRMIIEELGLMRLLIDAYRSIATLSPETSAAVRRHIGFTVSRAEVLATDPVSDTWQVLGYAETLEERYTTRRMWLSGRQTGLLVNVQSTAPSGASFDTRLTPGREFTGGVYFYPGGPSSFRVAIPDGDVPTVPIQEIDIAGTLMAEALAGRARAMTLDPWLVRYPAVVTARPVQHGKPRRRYLVDADDQALPAVCDDDRWSRLQAATGGQLHPMLVEIGIHGVDPLSTLNAAGIAVSAL
;
A
#
# COMPACT_ATOMS: atom_id res chain seq x y z
N MET A 1 30.34 -32.15 5.24
CA MET A 1 30.28 -31.11 6.29
C MET A 1 28.89 -30.51 6.18
N ASP A 2 28.07 -30.77 7.19
CA ASP A 2 26.61 -30.83 7.13
C ASP A 2 25.94 -29.52 6.72
N GLN A 3 25.23 -29.52 5.59
CA GLN A 3 24.23 -28.50 5.27
C GLN A 3 22.92 -28.86 5.99
N GLN A 4 22.83 -28.51 7.26
CA GLN A 4 21.53 -28.38 7.92
C GLN A 4 20.81 -27.21 7.23
N THR A 5 19.76 -27.52 6.47
CA THR A 5 18.81 -26.52 5.95
C THR A 5 18.26 -25.74 7.13
N ALA A 6 18.77 -24.53 7.36
CA ALA A 6 18.27 -23.66 8.42
C ALA A 6 16.79 -23.39 8.14
N GLY A 7 15.91 -23.91 8.99
CA GLY A 7 14.49 -23.60 8.96
C GLY A 7 14.25 -22.10 9.23
N TRP A 8 13.03 -21.63 8.98
CA TRP A 8 12.66 -20.27 9.31
C TRP A 8 12.89 -19.97 10.80
N SER A 9 13.39 -18.79 11.10
CA SER A 9 13.50 -18.24 12.45
C SER A 9 12.11 -18.14 13.11
N THR A 10 12.08 -18.11 14.44
CA THR A 10 10.81 -18.00 15.19
C THR A 10 10.03 -16.74 14.80
N ASP A 11 10.72 -15.65 14.45
CA ASP A 11 10.12 -14.40 14.03
C ASP A 11 9.52 -14.48 12.62
N GLU A 12 10.20 -15.13 11.67
CA GLU A 12 9.67 -15.42 10.33
C GLU A 12 8.39 -16.27 10.42
N VAL A 13 8.38 -17.31 11.27
CA VAL A 13 7.17 -18.12 11.45
C VAL A 13 6.04 -17.33 12.12
N ARG A 14 6.34 -16.43 13.06
CA ARG A 14 5.34 -15.56 13.69
C ARG A 14 4.75 -14.57 12.70
N GLN A 15 5.57 -13.99 11.83
CA GLN A 15 5.14 -13.09 10.75
C GLN A 15 4.22 -13.81 9.75
N PHE A 16 4.62 -14.99 9.29
CA PHE A 16 3.83 -15.84 8.40
C PHE A 16 2.49 -16.25 9.05
N ALA A 17 2.51 -16.65 10.32
CA ALA A 17 1.36 -17.24 10.98
C ALA A 17 0.25 -16.25 11.37
N GLY A 18 0.59 -14.98 11.62
CA GLY A 18 -0.34 -13.98 12.11
C GLY A 18 -1.20 -14.49 13.29
N LYS A 19 -2.53 -14.33 13.19
CA LYS A 19 -3.48 -14.78 14.23
C LYS A 19 -3.52 -16.29 14.44
N ALA A 20 -2.95 -17.09 13.54
CA ALA A 20 -2.92 -18.55 13.67
C ALA A 20 -1.74 -19.06 14.50
N TYR A 21 -0.78 -18.20 14.89
CA TYR A 21 0.45 -18.60 15.57
C TYR A 21 0.20 -19.46 16.81
N ALA A 22 -0.60 -18.98 17.76
CA ALA A 22 -0.88 -19.70 19.01
C ALA A 22 -1.61 -21.04 18.77
N ALA A 23 -2.48 -21.11 17.76
CA ALA A 23 -3.18 -22.34 17.41
C ALA A 23 -2.26 -23.33 16.67
N GLY A 24 -1.37 -22.84 15.83
CA GLY A 24 -0.37 -23.65 15.13
C GLY A 24 0.73 -24.17 16.07
N GLN A 25 1.13 -23.39 17.07
CA GLN A 25 2.11 -23.82 18.07
C GLN A 25 1.65 -25.06 18.85
N LYS A 26 0.36 -25.15 19.16
CA LYS A 26 -0.25 -26.34 19.76
C LYS A 26 -0.17 -27.57 18.85
N LEU A 27 -0.13 -27.38 17.53
CA LEU A 27 -0.05 -28.47 16.56
C LEU A 27 1.39 -28.86 16.20
N ALA A 28 2.37 -27.97 16.34
CA ALA A 28 3.76 -28.25 15.96
C ALA A 28 4.32 -29.52 16.61
N GLY A 29 4.05 -29.71 17.91
CA GLY A 29 4.45 -30.89 18.70
C GLY A 29 3.40 -32.00 18.80
N ALA A 30 2.26 -31.88 18.10
CA ALA A 30 1.19 -32.87 18.22
C ALA A 30 1.53 -34.19 17.51
N ALA A 31 1.12 -35.33 18.09
CA ALA A 31 1.30 -36.66 17.51
C ALA A 31 0.47 -36.93 16.24
N GLY A 32 -0.32 -35.95 15.79
CA GLY A 32 -1.19 -36.06 14.61
C GLY A 32 -0.49 -35.89 13.27
N TRP A 33 0.82 -35.59 13.24
CA TRP A 33 1.58 -35.44 12.01
C TRP A 33 2.07 -36.78 11.47
N SER A 34 1.88 -37.00 10.18
CA SER A 34 2.45 -38.12 9.41
C SER A 34 2.89 -37.65 8.03
N ASN A 35 3.65 -38.49 7.32
CA ASN A 35 4.14 -38.21 5.96
C ASN A 35 4.80 -36.83 5.80
N THR A 36 5.50 -36.35 6.83
CA THR A 36 6.17 -35.05 6.80
C THR A 36 7.48 -35.14 6.04
N GLY A 37 7.79 -34.13 5.24
CA GLY A 37 9.10 -34.01 4.62
C GLY A 37 9.32 -32.61 4.07
N ALA A 38 10.59 -32.30 3.83
CA ALA A 38 11.00 -31.02 3.26
C ALA A 38 12.03 -31.22 2.13
N THR A 39 11.95 -30.36 1.13
CA THR A 39 13.00 -30.09 0.14
C THR A 39 13.46 -28.64 0.32
N GLN A 40 14.37 -28.16 -0.53
CA GLN A 40 14.75 -26.74 -0.52
C GLN A 40 13.57 -25.79 -0.84
N THR A 41 12.53 -26.28 -1.52
CA THR A 41 11.46 -25.41 -2.06
C THR A 41 10.06 -25.78 -1.60
N LEU A 42 9.86 -26.98 -1.07
CA LEU A 42 8.56 -27.51 -0.68
C LEU A 42 8.64 -28.19 0.68
N LEU A 43 7.71 -27.85 1.56
CA LEU A 43 7.44 -28.49 2.83
C LEU A 43 6.06 -29.14 2.78
N TRP A 44 5.92 -30.39 3.25
CA TRP A 44 4.64 -31.10 3.23
C TRP A 44 4.43 -31.95 4.48
N GLY A 45 3.17 -32.31 4.72
CA GLY A 45 2.78 -33.22 5.80
C GLY A 45 1.28 -33.45 5.82
N ASP A 46 0.89 -34.56 6.43
CA ASP A 46 -0.51 -34.92 6.66
C ASP A 46 -0.82 -34.75 8.15
N PHE A 47 -1.91 -34.06 8.47
CA PHE A 47 -2.36 -33.87 9.85
C PHE A 47 -3.68 -34.58 10.13
N GLN A 48 -3.67 -35.52 11.08
CA GLN A 48 -4.87 -36.23 11.53
C GLN A 48 -5.75 -35.29 12.37
N GLY A 49 -6.76 -34.71 11.71
CA GLY A 49 -7.81 -33.92 12.35
C GLY A 49 -8.94 -34.77 12.93
N SER A 50 -10.10 -34.15 13.14
CA SER A 50 -11.31 -34.80 13.66
C SER A 50 -12.05 -35.66 12.63
N GLY A 51 -11.65 -35.63 11.35
CA GLY A 51 -12.24 -36.42 10.27
C GLY A 51 -11.45 -37.70 9.97
N ARG A 52 -12.04 -38.60 9.16
CA ARG A 52 -11.41 -39.87 8.75
C ARG A 52 -10.18 -39.69 7.84
N THR A 53 -10.18 -38.64 7.01
CA THR A 53 -9.08 -38.36 6.08
C THR A 53 -8.17 -37.27 6.67
N PRO A 54 -6.84 -37.51 6.80
CA PRO A 54 -5.90 -36.48 7.22
C PRO A 54 -5.93 -35.24 6.32
N TYR A 55 -5.70 -34.07 6.91
CA TYR A 55 -5.53 -32.84 6.15
C TYR A 55 -4.15 -32.80 5.54
N ARG A 56 -4.08 -32.76 4.21
CA ARG A 56 -2.82 -32.58 3.48
C ARG A 56 -2.43 -31.13 3.54
N VAL A 57 -1.18 -30.87 3.89
CA VAL A 57 -0.59 -29.55 4.02
C VAL A 57 0.65 -29.50 3.13
N GLN A 58 0.75 -28.46 2.31
CA GLN A 58 1.94 -28.16 1.53
C GLN A 58 2.24 -26.67 1.59
N VAL A 59 3.51 -26.31 1.70
CA VAL A 59 4.02 -24.95 1.82
C VAL A 59 5.19 -24.77 0.86
N ASN A 60 5.12 -23.75 0.01
CA ASN A 60 6.23 -23.32 -0.83
C ASN A 60 7.16 -22.45 0.02
N LEU A 61 8.38 -22.93 0.23
CA LEU A 61 9.39 -22.27 1.05
C LEU A 61 10.04 -21.05 0.36
N VAL A 62 9.81 -20.88 -0.94
CA VAL A 62 10.39 -19.78 -1.75
C VAL A 62 9.40 -18.62 -1.96
N GLY A 63 8.10 -18.90 -1.99
CA GLY A 63 7.07 -17.92 -2.38
C GLY A 63 5.97 -17.70 -1.35
N GLU A 64 6.11 -18.23 -0.13
CA GLU A 64 5.14 -18.20 0.98
C GLU A 64 3.71 -18.63 0.60
N THR A 65 3.53 -19.31 -0.53
CA THR A 65 2.24 -19.89 -0.93
C THR A 65 2.05 -21.22 -0.21
N TYR A 66 0.80 -21.55 0.11
CA TYR A 66 0.48 -22.80 0.81
C TYR A 66 -0.89 -23.31 0.41
N LYS A 67 -1.09 -24.61 0.62
CA LYS A 67 -2.38 -25.27 0.47
C LYS A 67 -2.61 -26.20 1.65
N CYS A 68 -3.82 -26.16 2.18
CA CYS A 68 -4.28 -27.11 3.18
C CYS A 68 -5.70 -27.55 2.85
N THR A 69 -5.98 -28.85 2.94
CA THR A 69 -7.31 -29.40 2.65
C THR A 69 -8.32 -29.25 3.79
N CYS A 70 -7.95 -28.57 4.89
CA CYS A 70 -8.85 -28.37 6.02
C CYS A 70 -9.94 -27.33 5.72
N PRO A 71 -11.14 -27.43 6.32
CA PRO A 71 -12.28 -26.53 6.05
C PRO A 71 -12.18 -25.14 6.72
N SER A 72 -10.99 -24.75 7.22
CA SER A 72 -10.82 -23.49 7.95
C SER A 72 -10.97 -22.28 7.01
N ARG A 73 -11.61 -21.21 7.51
CA ARG A 73 -11.72 -19.91 6.83
C ARG A 73 -10.62 -18.92 7.24
N GLN A 74 -9.70 -19.33 8.12
CA GLN A 74 -8.56 -18.54 8.57
C GLN A 74 -7.31 -18.95 7.79
N PHE A 75 -6.62 -17.97 7.20
CA PHE A 75 -5.48 -18.19 6.32
C PHE A 75 -4.27 -17.34 6.78
N PRO A 76 -3.08 -17.94 6.97
CA PRO A 76 -2.83 -19.39 7.00
C PRO A 76 -3.60 -20.07 8.13
N CYS A 77 -3.99 -21.33 7.91
CA CYS A 77 -4.69 -22.09 8.94
C CYS A 77 -3.69 -22.65 9.96
N LYS A 78 -4.18 -23.08 11.13
CA LYS A 78 -3.35 -23.68 12.18
C LYS A 78 -2.50 -24.88 11.72
N HIS A 79 -2.93 -25.63 10.71
CA HIS A 79 -2.17 -26.77 10.19
C HIS A 79 -0.96 -26.32 9.36
N VAL A 80 -1.15 -25.33 8.48
CA VAL A 80 -0.06 -24.72 7.72
C VAL A 80 1.00 -24.17 8.66
N VAL A 81 0.57 -23.39 9.66
CA VAL A 81 1.48 -22.84 10.68
C VAL A 81 2.14 -23.94 11.52
N GLY A 82 1.38 -24.95 11.93
CA GLY A 82 1.90 -26.07 12.72
C GLY A 82 3.00 -26.84 11.99
N LEU A 83 2.86 -27.06 10.68
CA LEU A 83 3.87 -27.73 9.87
C LEU A 83 5.14 -26.89 9.74
N VAL A 84 5.00 -25.59 9.48
CA VAL A 84 6.14 -24.65 9.40
C VAL A 84 6.89 -24.58 10.72
N LEU A 85 6.18 -24.47 11.85
CA LEU A 85 6.79 -24.49 13.19
C LEU A 85 7.51 -25.81 13.48
N ARG A 86 6.95 -26.94 13.05
CA ARG A 86 7.56 -28.26 13.21
C ARG A 86 8.87 -28.38 12.43
N TRP A 87 8.87 -27.92 11.18
CA TRP A 87 10.07 -27.89 10.32
C TRP A 87 11.14 -26.94 10.87
N SER A 88 10.74 -25.74 11.30
CA SER A 88 11.62 -24.75 11.90
C SER A 88 12.26 -25.23 13.21
N GLY A 89 11.54 -26.07 13.97
CA GLY A 89 12.06 -26.74 15.16
C GLY A 89 12.91 -27.98 14.88
N GLY A 90 13.24 -28.28 13.63
CA GLY A 90 14.06 -29.44 13.24
C GLY A 90 13.35 -30.78 13.33
N ASN A 91 12.01 -30.81 13.41
CA ASN A 91 11.21 -32.03 13.57
C ASN A 91 10.56 -32.51 12.25
N VAL A 92 11.13 -32.12 11.11
CA VAL A 92 10.76 -32.58 9.77
C VAL A 92 12.05 -32.86 9.01
N ASP A 93 12.22 -34.10 8.57
CA ASP A 93 13.41 -34.53 7.84
C ASP A 93 13.41 -34.03 6.39
N ALA A 94 14.61 -33.82 5.85
CA ALA A 94 14.77 -33.61 4.43
C ALA A 94 14.46 -34.92 3.67
N ALA A 95 13.68 -34.85 2.60
CA ALA A 95 13.36 -36.00 1.77
C ALA A 95 13.62 -35.69 0.28
N PRO A 96 14.27 -36.59 -0.47
CA PRO A 96 14.67 -36.34 -1.86
C PRO A 96 13.48 -36.36 -2.84
N ASP A 97 12.42 -37.10 -2.51
CA ASP A 97 11.26 -37.32 -3.37
C ASP A 97 10.01 -36.62 -2.80
N PRO A 98 9.71 -35.37 -3.21
CA PRO A 98 8.51 -34.68 -2.78
C PRO A 98 7.24 -35.27 -3.42
N PRO A 99 6.08 -35.20 -2.75
CA PRO A 99 4.80 -35.45 -3.40
C PRO A 99 4.53 -34.39 -4.48
N ALA A 100 3.62 -34.70 -5.41
CA ALA A 100 3.18 -33.72 -6.41
C ALA A 100 2.73 -32.41 -5.72
N SER A 101 3.34 -31.29 -6.10
CA SER A 101 2.99 -29.99 -5.56
C SER A 101 1.61 -29.57 -6.05
N GLU A 102 0.67 -29.42 -5.11
CA GLU A 102 -0.60 -28.77 -5.31
C GLU A 102 -0.56 -27.29 -4.90
N VAL A 103 0.61 -26.80 -4.44
CA VAL A 103 0.82 -25.39 -4.08
C VAL A 103 1.00 -24.58 -5.36
N PRO A 104 0.26 -23.46 -5.53
CA PRO A 104 0.49 -22.57 -6.65
C PRO A 104 1.93 -22.05 -6.62
N VAL A 105 2.71 -22.40 -7.64
CA VAL A 105 3.98 -21.72 -7.91
C VAL A 105 3.63 -20.32 -8.40
N PRO A 106 4.23 -19.25 -7.85
CA PRO A 106 4.12 -17.92 -8.43
C PRO A 106 4.49 -18.02 -9.90
N LYS A 107 3.55 -17.78 -10.81
CA LYS A 107 3.84 -17.82 -12.24
C LYS A 107 4.88 -16.74 -12.51
N ALA A 108 6.01 -17.13 -13.11
CA ALA A 108 6.95 -16.16 -13.65
C ALA A 108 6.19 -15.16 -14.53
N PRO A 109 6.52 -13.86 -14.48
CA PRO A 109 5.88 -12.85 -15.33
C PRO A 109 5.94 -13.33 -16.78
N ARG A 110 4.78 -13.61 -17.39
CA ARG A 110 4.72 -13.88 -18.82
C ARG A 110 4.94 -12.55 -19.53
N GLU A 111 5.86 -12.53 -20.48
CA GLU A 111 5.95 -11.43 -21.44
C GLU A 111 4.58 -11.21 -22.07
N VAL A 112 4.05 -10.01 -21.88
CA VAL A 112 2.75 -9.62 -22.43
C VAL A 112 2.97 -9.25 -23.89
N SER A 113 2.35 -9.99 -24.81
CA SER A 113 2.50 -9.70 -26.24
C SER A 113 2.08 -8.26 -26.57
N ALA A 114 2.75 -7.64 -27.54
CA ALA A 114 2.39 -6.30 -28.03
C ALA A 114 0.91 -6.21 -28.46
N LYS A 115 0.35 -7.31 -29.00
CA LYS A 115 -1.07 -7.42 -29.35
C LYS A 115 -1.99 -7.30 -28.13
N THR A 116 -1.60 -7.87 -26.99
CA THR A 116 -2.37 -7.78 -25.74
C THR A 116 -2.33 -6.36 -25.17
N ILE A 117 -1.18 -5.70 -25.26
CA ILE A 117 -1.02 -4.29 -24.85
C ILE A 117 -1.93 -3.40 -25.70
N ALA A 118 -1.84 -3.50 -27.03
CA ALA A 118 -2.66 -2.72 -27.96
C ALA A 118 -4.17 -2.99 -27.80
N ALA A 119 -4.56 -4.24 -27.51
CA ALA A 119 -5.95 -4.58 -27.22
C ALA A 119 -6.44 -3.90 -25.93
N ARG A 120 -5.62 -3.90 -24.86
CA ARG A 120 -5.94 -3.20 -23.62
C ARG A 120 -6.08 -1.69 -23.84
N GLU A 121 -5.13 -1.08 -24.56
CA GLU A 121 -5.16 0.36 -24.85
C GLU A 121 -6.40 0.76 -25.64
N ARG A 122 -6.83 -0.07 -26.61
CA ARG A 122 -8.07 0.13 -27.34
C ARG A 122 -9.31 0.04 -26.44
N SER A 123 -9.40 -1.01 -25.61
CA SER A 123 -10.53 -1.15 -24.67
C SER A 123 -10.61 0.03 -23.69
N VAL A 124 -9.46 0.53 -23.22
CA VAL A 124 -9.41 1.73 -22.38
C VAL A 124 -9.93 2.93 -23.17
N ALA A 125 -9.41 3.20 -24.38
CA ALA A 125 -9.83 4.34 -25.18
C ALA A 125 -11.34 4.36 -25.45
N GLU A 126 -11.91 3.23 -25.87
CA GLU A 126 -13.36 3.09 -26.10
C GLU A 126 -14.17 3.32 -24.81
N GLY A 127 -13.70 2.82 -23.68
CA GLY A 127 -14.32 3.07 -22.38
C GLY A 127 -14.28 4.54 -21.98
N LEU A 128 -13.15 5.22 -22.20
CA LEU A 128 -13.01 6.65 -21.91
C LEU A 128 -13.92 7.52 -22.79
N ASP A 129 -14.14 7.14 -24.05
CA ASP A 129 -15.10 7.83 -24.92
C ASP A 129 -16.54 7.69 -24.41
N GLN A 130 -16.91 6.51 -23.91
CA GLN A 130 -18.22 6.32 -23.27
C GLN A 130 -18.35 7.08 -21.96
N LEU A 131 -17.29 7.10 -21.13
CA LEU A 131 -17.27 7.88 -19.90
C LEU A 131 -17.43 9.38 -20.21
N ASN A 132 -16.76 9.86 -21.27
CA ASN A 132 -16.87 11.25 -21.69
C ASN A 132 -18.31 11.64 -22.05
N LEU A 133 -19.00 10.81 -22.82
CA LEU A 133 -20.41 11.03 -23.16
C LEU A 133 -21.30 11.02 -21.92
N TRP A 134 -21.04 10.12 -20.98
CA TRP A 134 -21.77 10.07 -19.71
C TRP A 134 -21.56 11.35 -18.88
N ILE A 135 -20.33 11.87 -18.79
CA ILE A 135 -20.02 13.14 -18.12
C ILE A 135 -20.77 14.30 -18.78
N GLU A 136 -20.74 14.38 -20.11
CA GLU A 136 -21.44 15.43 -20.87
C GLU A 136 -22.96 15.40 -20.65
N ASP A 137 -23.54 14.20 -20.53
CA ASP A 137 -24.95 14.02 -20.19
C ASP A 137 -25.28 14.54 -18.78
N GLN A 138 -24.41 14.29 -17.79
CA GLN A 138 -24.61 14.79 -16.42
C GLN A 138 -24.63 16.32 -16.38
N VAL A 139 -23.72 16.96 -17.11
CA VAL A 139 -23.64 18.43 -17.17
C VAL A 139 -24.84 19.01 -17.91
N ARG A 140 -25.27 18.38 -19.01
CA ARG A 140 -26.39 18.84 -19.83
C ARG A 140 -27.73 18.74 -19.12
N ASN A 141 -27.99 17.63 -18.45
CA ASN A 141 -29.27 17.35 -17.78
C ASN A 141 -29.33 17.93 -16.36
N GLY A 142 -28.18 18.32 -15.80
CA GLY A 142 -28.05 18.81 -14.43
C GLY A 142 -27.93 17.68 -13.42
N ILE A 143 -27.31 17.99 -12.27
CA ILE A 143 -26.91 17.00 -11.26
C ILE A 143 -27.87 16.91 -10.06
N ALA A 144 -28.91 17.75 -10.01
CA ALA A 144 -29.81 17.87 -8.85
C ALA A 144 -30.56 16.57 -8.51
N GLY A 145 -30.85 15.73 -9.51
CA GLY A 145 -31.59 14.48 -9.33
C GLY A 145 -30.77 13.31 -8.79
N ILE A 146 -29.44 13.40 -8.78
CA ILE A 146 -28.55 12.28 -8.42
C ILE A 146 -28.79 11.76 -6.99
N SER A 147 -29.17 12.64 -6.07
CA SER A 147 -29.37 12.31 -4.66
C SER A 147 -30.53 11.31 -4.41
N THR A 148 -31.39 11.10 -5.40
CA THR A 148 -32.50 10.14 -5.31
C THR A 148 -32.06 8.68 -5.40
N ASP A 149 -31.03 8.38 -6.19
CA ASP A 149 -30.37 7.07 -6.25
C ASP A 149 -28.86 7.22 -6.55
N PRO A 150 -28.06 7.61 -5.53
CA PRO A 150 -26.63 7.85 -5.71
C PRO A 150 -25.83 6.66 -6.25
N TYR A 151 -26.18 5.46 -5.78
CA TYR A 151 -25.45 4.24 -6.15
C TYR A 151 -25.85 3.77 -7.54
N GLY A 152 -27.15 3.78 -7.86
CA GLY A 152 -27.62 3.44 -9.21
C GLY A 152 -27.17 4.44 -10.28
N TRP A 153 -26.88 5.69 -9.88
CA TRP A 153 -26.34 6.71 -10.77
C TRP A 153 -24.93 6.39 -11.31
N SER A 154 -23.96 6.08 -10.45
CA SER A 154 -22.56 5.92 -10.88
C SER A 154 -22.10 4.47 -11.08
N GLU A 155 -22.70 3.49 -10.39
CA GLU A 155 -22.24 2.09 -10.41
C GLU A 155 -22.30 1.42 -11.81
N PRO A 156 -23.34 1.66 -12.65
CA PRO A 156 -23.36 1.11 -14.01
C PRO A 156 -22.17 1.59 -14.85
N THR A 157 -21.80 2.86 -14.73
CA THR A 157 -20.63 3.43 -15.40
C THR A 157 -19.33 2.91 -14.80
N ALA A 158 -19.26 2.74 -13.48
CA ALA A 158 -18.09 2.13 -12.81
C ALA A 158 -17.84 0.69 -13.30
N LYS A 159 -18.89 -0.13 -13.47
CA LYS A 159 -18.78 -1.49 -14.04
C LYS A 159 -18.24 -1.46 -15.47
N ARG A 160 -18.72 -0.55 -16.31
CA ARG A 160 -18.19 -0.36 -17.67
C ARG A 160 -16.70 -0.02 -17.66
N MET A 161 -16.22 0.78 -16.69
CA MET A 161 -14.79 1.07 -16.57
C MET A 161 -13.95 -0.15 -16.20
N ILE A 162 -14.48 -1.10 -15.42
CA ILE A 162 -13.82 -2.39 -15.17
C ILE A 162 -13.70 -3.21 -16.46
N ASP A 163 -14.78 -3.29 -17.23
CA ASP A 163 -14.81 -4.00 -18.51
C ASP A 163 -13.83 -3.38 -19.52
N ALA A 164 -13.76 -2.04 -19.54
CA ALA A 164 -12.83 -1.25 -20.33
C ALA A 164 -11.37 -1.28 -19.84
N LYS A 165 -11.05 -2.03 -18.78
CA LYS A 165 -9.69 -2.12 -18.21
C LYS A 165 -9.15 -0.82 -17.61
N ALA A 166 -10.05 0.04 -17.12
CA ALA A 166 -9.78 1.29 -16.42
C ALA A 166 -10.22 1.25 -14.93
N PRO A 167 -9.64 0.36 -14.09
CA PRO A 167 -10.10 0.15 -12.72
C PRO A 167 -9.87 1.35 -11.79
N GLY A 168 -8.96 2.27 -12.12
CA GLY A 168 -8.77 3.51 -11.36
C GLY A 168 -10.00 4.41 -11.46
N LEU A 169 -10.52 4.62 -12.67
CA LEU A 169 -11.76 5.38 -12.90
C LEU A 169 -12.99 4.68 -12.32
N ALA A 170 -13.05 3.35 -12.35
CA ALA A 170 -14.12 2.61 -11.68
C ALA A 170 -14.15 2.88 -10.17
N ARG A 171 -12.98 2.92 -9.52
CA ARG A 171 -12.86 3.23 -8.09
C ARG A 171 -13.27 4.67 -7.79
N TRP A 172 -12.89 5.60 -8.66
CA TRP A 172 -13.23 7.00 -8.53
C TRP A 172 -14.74 7.26 -8.69
N LEU A 173 -15.39 6.64 -9.69
CA LEU A 173 -16.85 6.71 -9.83
C LEU A 173 -17.60 6.16 -8.60
N ARG A 174 -17.03 5.13 -7.95
CA ARG A 174 -17.58 4.55 -6.72
C ARG A 174 -17.36 5.41 -5.47
N SER A 175 -16.45 6.38 -5.50
CA SER A 175 -16.27 7.32 -4.38
C SER A 175 -17.22 8.51 -4.45
N LEU A 176 -17.76 8.84 -5.63
CA LEU A 176 -18.65 10.01 -5.81
C LEU A 176 -19.89 10.01 -4.88
N PRO A 177 -20.60 8.89 -4.64
CA PRO A 177 -21.77 8.89 -3.77
C PRO A 177 -21.49 9.40 -2.35
N ALA A 178 -20.28 9.19 -1.83
CA ALA A 178 -19.90 9.68 -0.51
C ALA A 178 -19.90 11.22 -0.43
N LEU A 179 -19.64 11.91 -1.54
CA LEU A 179 -19.60 13.38 -1.60
C LEU A 179 -20.97 14.01 -1.38
N LEU A 180 -22.05 13.29 -1.70
CA LEU A 180 -23.44 13.77 -1.53
C LEU A 180 -23.83 13.99 -0.07
N THR A 181 -23.03 13.50 0.87
CA THR A 181 -23.21 13.76 2.31
C THR A 181 -22.73 15.14 2.74
N HIS A 182 -22.04 15.88 1.85
CA HIS A 182 -21.48 17.19 2.12
C HIS A 182 -22.41 18.31 1.66
N ASP A 183 -22.47 19.43 2.38
CA ASP A 183 -23.34 20.56 2.01
C ASP A 183 -22.96 21.16 0.64
N GLU A 184 -21.68 21.12 0.29
CA GLU A 184 -21.14 21.58 -0.99
C GLU A 184 -21.08 20.49 -2.07
N TRP A 185 -21.80 19.38 -1.91
CA TRP A 185 -21.73 18.25 -2.85
C TRP A 185 -21.90 18.64 -4.32
N PRO A 186 -22.73 19.62 -4.74
CA PRO A 186 -22.86 19.94 -6.15
C PRO A 186 -21.55 20.45 -6.75
N ARG A 187 -20.85 21.33 -6.01
CA ARG A 187 -19.53 21.85 -6.41
C ARG A 187 -18.54 20.71 -6.51
N MET A 188 -18.48 19.86 -5.49
CA MET A 188 -17.53 18.73 -5.45
C MET A 188 -17.76 17.74 -6.58
N ILE A 189 -19.01 17.36 -6.88
CA ILE A 189 -19.31 16.47 -8.00
C ILE A 189 -18.86 17.07 -9.33
N ILE A 190 -19.12 18.36 -9.58
CA ILE A 190 -18.66 19.03 -10.81
C ILE A 190 -17.13 19.06 -10.90
N GLU A 191 -16.44 19.32 -9.80
CA GLU A 191 -14.97 19.28 -9.75
C GLU A 191 -14.43 17.88 -10.09
N GLU A 192 -14.99 16.82 -9.49
CA GLU A 192 -14.59 15.43 -9.78
C GLU A 192 -14.86 15.04 -11.24
N LEU A 193 -16.03 15.40 -11.79
CA LEU A 193 -16.36 15.16 -13.21
C LEU A 193 -15.41 15.92 -14.14
N GLY A 194 -15.04 17.15 -13.78
CA GLY A 194 -14.06 17.96 -14.52
C GLY A 194 -12.67 17.35 -14.49
N LEU A 195 -12.22 16.84 -13.35
CA LEU A 195 -10.94 16.15 -13.24
C LEU A 195 -10.93 14.82 -14.01
N MET A 196 -12.03 14.07 -14.03
CA MET A 196 -12.16 12.88 -14.89
C MET A 196 -12.08 13.25 -16.37
N ARG A 197 -12.75 14.34 -16.79
CA ARG A 197 -12.66 14.85 -18.17
C ARG A 197 -11.23 15.24 -18.54
N LEU A 198 -10.52 15.93 -17.65
CA LEU A 198 -9.11 16.26 -17.84
C LEU A 198 -8.27 14.99 -18.05
N LEU A 199 -8.55 13.91 -17.31
CA LEU A 199 -7.82 12.64 -17.43
C LEU A 199 -8.07 11.95 -18.78
N ILE A 200 -9.32 12.02 -19.26
CA ILE A 200 -9.70 11.51 -20.60
C ILE A 200 -8.92 12.27 -21.67
N ASP A 201 -8.91 13.60 -21.62
CA ASP A 201 -8.25 14.44 -22.63
C ASP A 201 -6.71 14.27 -22.57
N ALA A 202 -6.14 14.09 -21.38
CA ALA A 202 -4.73 13.75 -21.20
C ALA A 202 -4.39 12.37 -21.78
N TYR A 203 -5.25 11.36 -21.61
CA TYR A 203 -5.01 10.05 -22.21
C TYR A 203 -5.11 10.06 -23.74
N ARG A 204 -6.07 10.81 -24.30
CA ARG A 204 -6.19 10.99 -25.76
C ARG A 204 -4.94 11.61 -26.38
N SER A 205 -4.30 12.53 -25.65
CA SER A 205 -3.07 13.21 -26.05
C SER A 205 -1.79 12.58 -25.45
N ILE A 206 -1.86 11.36 -24.91
CA ILE A 206 -0.77 10.80 -24.09
C ILE A 206 0.58 10.73 -24.82
N ALA A 207 0.58 10.56 -26.15
CA ALA A 207 1.79 10.52 -26.95
C ALA A 207 2.55 11.87 -27.01
N THR A 208 1.89 12.99 -26.68
CA THR A 208 2.51 14.33 -26.65
C THR A 208 2.92 14.78 -25.25
N LEU A 209 2.58 14.00 -24.22
CA LEU A 209 2.89 14.34 -22.83
C LEU A 209 4.32 13.93 -22.46
N SER A 210 4.88 14.57 -21.43
CA SER A 210 6.15 14.11 -20.85
C SER A 210 6.04 12.67 -20.35
N PRO A 211 7.16 11.92 -20.25
CA PRO A 211 7.15 10.58 -19.68
C PRO A 211 6.53 10.52 -18.27
N GLU A 212 6.78 11.52 -17.43
CA GLU A 212 6.28 11.61 -16.06
C GLU A 212 4.76 11.80 -16.03
N THR A 213 4.23 12.74 -16.80
CA THR A 213 2.78 12.99 -16.87
C THR A 213 2.07 11.81 -17.54
N SER A 214 2.66 11.22 -18.58
CA SER A 214 2.14 9.99 -19.21
C SER A 214 2.02 8.84 -18.20
N ALA A 215 3.00 8.68 -17.32
CA ALA A 215 2.96 7.68 -16.27
C ALA A 215 1.89 8.00 -15.20
N ALA A 216 1.73 9.26 -14.82
CA ALA A 216 0.65 9.69 -13.91
C ALA A 216 -0.74 9.41 -14.49
N VAL A 217 -0.99 9.77 -15.75
CA VAL A 217 -2.24 9.48 -16.47
C VAL A 217 -2.54 7.98 -16.46
N ARG A 218 -1.55 7.14 -16.84
CA ARG A 218 -1.67 5.68 -16.83
C ARG A 218 -1.99 5.14 -15.42
N ARG A 219 -1.32 5.67 -14.39
CA ARG A 219 -1.57 5.29 -12.99
C ARG A 219 -3.01 5.57 -12.57
N HIS A 220 -3.54 6.75 -12.86
CA HIS A 220 -4.92 7.14 -12.49
C HIS A 220 -5.99 6.37 -13.25
N ILE A 221 -5.72 5.96 -14.49
CA ILE A 221 -6.60 5.03 -15.23
C ILE A 221 -6.58 3.62 -14.62
N GLY A 222 -5.45 3.21 -14.02
CA GLY A 222 -5.26 1.89 -13.43
C GLY A 222 -4.38 0.94 -14.25
N PHE A 223 -3.50 1.49 -15.08
CA PHE A 223 -2.37 0.73 -15.60
C PHE A 223 -1.40 0.39 -14.46
N THR A 224 -0.92 -0.84 -14.47
CA THR A 224 -0.03 -1.37 -13.43
C THR A 224 1.34 -1.62 -14.03
N VAL A 225 2.39 -1.12 -13.38
CA VAL A 225 3.78 -1.50 -13.66
C VAL A 225 4.13 -2.64 -12.71
N SER A 226 4.66 -3.73 -13.22
CA SER A 226 5.00 -4.87 -12.37
C SER A 226 6.21 -4.55 -11.50
N ARG A 227 6.27 -5.11 -10.29
CA ARG A 227 7.44 -4.92 -9.42
C ARG A 227 8.73 -5.45 -10.09
N ALA A 228 8.63 -6.55 -10.83
CA ALA A 228 9.75 -7.11 -11.57
C ALA A 228 10.32 -6.14 -12.62
N GLU A 229 9.46 -5.45 -13.38
CA GLU A 229 9.88 -4.38 -14.31
C GLU A 229 10.59 -3.24 -13.57
N VAL A 230 10.07 -2.83 -12.42
CA VAL A 230 10.68 -1.76 -11.61
C VAL A 230 12.05 -2.18 -11.09
N LEU A 231 12.19 -3.40 -10.56
CA LEU A 231 13.48 -3.93 -10.07
C LEU A 231 14.52 -4.15 -11.19
N ALA A 232 14.11 -4.17 -12.46
CA ALA A 232 15.01 -4.25 -13.59
C ALA A 232 15.58 -2.87 -14.03
N THR A 233 15.15 -1.78 -13.40
CA THR A 233 15.68 -0.42 -13.64
C THR A 233 16.89 -0.12 -12.76
N ASP A 234 17.56 1.02 -13.00
CA ASP A 234 18.68 1.44 -12.17
C ASP A 234 18.21 1.85 -10.76
N PRO A 235 18.86 1.34 -9.69
CA PRO A 235 18.54 1.72 -8.33
C PRO A 235 19.12 3.09 -7.97
N VAL A 236 18.44 3.79 -7.05
CA VAL A 236 19.03 4.87 -6.27
C VAL A 236 19.48 4.29 -4.93
N SER A 237 20.79 4.29 -4.70
CA SER A 237 21.39 3.81 -3.45
C SER A 237 21.52 4.95 -2.45
N ASP A 238 21.08 4.71 -1.22
CA ASP A 238 21.21 5.64 -0.09
C ASP A 238 21.14 4.85 1.23
N THR A 239 21.31 5.54 2.35
CA THR A 239 20.81 5.11 3.65
C THR A 239 19.40 5.66 3.85
N TRP A 240 18.42 4.76 3.88
CA TRP A 240 17.00 5.08 3.93
C TRP A 240 16.47 4.96 5.36
N GLN A 241 16.01 6.06 5.93
CA GLN A 241 15.39 6.13 7.24
C GLN A 241 13.88 5.90 7.13
N VAL A 242 13.34 4.89 7.82
CA VAL A 242 11.90 4.58 7.83
C VAL A 242 11.21 5.53 8.80
N LEU A 243 10.48 6.51 8.27
CA LEU A 243 9.92 7.63 9.04
C LEU A 243 8.55 7.36 9.67
N GLY A 244 7.79 6.41 9.12
CA GLY A 244 6.43 6.16 9.54
C GLY A 244 5.60 5.59 8.41
N TYR A 245 4.29 5.58 8.59
CA TYR A 245 3.39 5.03 7.59
C TYR A 245 2.01 5.64 7.59
N ALA A 246 1.34 5.50 6.46
CA ALA A 246 -0.08 5.75 6.32
C ALA A 246 -0.79 4.47 5.88
N GLU A 247 -1.97 4.21 6.43
CA GLU A 247 -2.84 3.12 6.01
C GLU A 247 -4.11 3.64 5.35
N THR A 248 -4.63 2.87 4.42
CA THR A 248 -5.91 3.10 3.78
C THR A 248 -6.69 1.80 3.82
N LEU A 249 -7.78 1.79 4.57
CA LEU A 249 -8.69 0.66 4.67
C LEU A 249 -9.65 0.68 3.48
N GLU A 250 -9.64 -0.40 2.70
CA GLU A 250 -10.63 -0.73 1.69
C GLU A 250 -11.48 -1.91 2.20
N GLU A 251 -12.64 -2.18 1.59
CA GLU A 251 -13.60 -3.17 2.11
C GLU A 251 -12.99 -4.53 2.49
N ARG A 252 -12.03 -5.01 1.69
CA ARG A 252 -11.41 -6.33 1.87
C ARG A 252 -9.89 -6.28 2.00
N TYR A 253 -9.29 -5.11 1.82
CA TYR A 253 -7.84 -4.95 1.79
C TYR A 253 -7.44 -3.71 2.56
N THR A 254 -6.25 -3.74 3.14
CA THR A 254 -5.61 -2.54 3.68
C THR A 254 -4.35 -2.30 2.87
N THR A 255 -4.17 -1.06 2.44
CA THR A 255 -2.95 -0.61 1.78
C THR A 255 -2.14 0.22 2.77
N ARG A 256 -0.85 -0.08 2.89
CA ARG A 256 0.10 0.58 3.77
C ARG A 256 1.22 1.20 2.94
N ARG A 257 1.50 2.48 3.18
CA ARG A 257 2.60 3.24 2.59
C ARG A 257 3.66 3.46 3.66
N MET A 258 4.79 2.75 3.59
CA MET A 258 5.96 3.00 4.44
C MET A 258 6.75 4.15 3.87
N TRP A 259 6.84 5.27 4.59
CA TRP A 259 7.60 6.44 4.16
C TRP A 259 9.07 6.32 4.56
N LEU A 260 9.95 6.60 3.61
CA LEU A 260 11.40 6.54 3.70
C LEU A 260 12.00 7.90 3.35
N SER A 261 13.05 8.30 4.04
CA SER A 261 13.89 9.44 3.64
C SER A 261 15.34 9.01 3.44
N GLY A 262 15.92 9.41 2.31
CA GLY A 262 17.33 9.17 2.00
C GLY A 262 18.22 10.22 2.66
N ARG A 263 19.25 9.79 3.41
CA ARG A 263 20.16 10.71 4.13
C ARG A 263 20.99 11.57 3.20
N GLN A 264 21.49 11.01 2.10
CA GLN A 264 22.36 11.73 1.17
C GLN A 264 21.56 12.42 0.07
N THR A 265 20.51 11.77 -0.41
CA THR A 265 19.70 12.27 -1.53
C THR A 265 18.62 13.27 -1.08
N GLY A 266 18.22 13.25 0.20
CA GLY A 266 17.11 14.03 0.72
C GLY A 266 15.74 13.62 0.16
N LEU A 267 15.66 12.51 -0.58
CA LEU A 267 14.42 12.06 -1.22
C LEU A 267 13.44 11.53 -0.18
N LEU A 268 12.16 11.87 -0.34
CA LEU A 268 11.05 11.33 0.44
C LEU A 268 10.20 10.41 -0.43
N VAL A 269 10.25 9.12 -0.16
CA VAL A 269 9.63 8.06 -0.99
C VAL A 269 8.86 7.07 -0.14
N ASN A 270 8.05 6.20 -0.75
CA ASN A 270 7.34 5.15 -0.03
C ASN A 270 7.40 3.78 -0.69
N VAL A 271 7.47 2.75 0.14
CA VAL A 271 7.21 1.36 -0.24
C VAL A 271 5.75 1.06 0.09
N GLN A 272 4.98 0.62 -0.92
CA GLN A 272 3.56 0.32 -0.78
C GLN A 272 3.32 -1.19 -0.71
N SER A 273 2.63 -1.63 0.34
CA SER A 273 2.21 -3.01 0.56
C SER A 273 0.69 -3.08 0.69
N THR A 274 0.06 -4.11 0.11
CA THR A 274 -1.38 -4.34 0.23
C THR A 274 -1.61 -5.75 0.76
N ALA A 275 -2.42 -5.86 1.80
CA ALA A 275 -2.78 -7.13 2.43
C ALA A 275 -4.30 -7.21 2.62
N PRO A 276 -4.91 -8.41 2.67
CA PRO A 276 -6.29 -8.56 3.12
C PRO A 276 -6.50 -7.90 4.49
N SER A 277 -7.67 -7.30 4.72
CA SER A 277 -7.94 -6.58 5.98
C SER A 277 -7.74 -7.51 7.19
N GLY A 278 -6.82 -7.13 8.08
CA GLY A 278 -6.46 -7.91 9.28
C GLY A 278 -5.36 -8.95 9.10
N ALA A 279 -4.76 -9.06 7.90
CA ALA A 279 -3.51 -9.78 7.68
C ALA A 279 -2.29 -8.91 8.06
N SER A 280 -1.13 -9.55 8.26
CA SER A 280 0.14 -8.86 8.47
C SER A 280 0.63 -8.21 7.18
N PHE A 281 1.31 -7.08 7.32
CA PHE A 281 2.07 -6.45 6.24
C PHE A 281 3.51 -6.96 6.22
N ASP A 282 4.20 -6.66 5.13
CA ASP A 282 5.66 -6.75 5.06
C ASP A 282 6.29 -5.96 6.23
N THR A 283 7.04 -6.65 7.09
CA THR A 283 7.68 -6.08 8.29
C THR A 283 9.16 -5.77 8.10
N ARG A 284 9.71 -5.94 6.88
CA ARG A 284 11.12 -5.62 6.60
C ARG A 284 11.46 -4.17 6.90
N LEU A 285 10.47 -3.29 6.79
CA LEU A 285 10.59 -1.88 7.11
C LEU A 285 9.81 -1.57 8.38
N THR A 286 10.53 -1.12 9.41
CA THR A 286 9.94 -0.70 10.69
C THR A 286 10.35 0.74 10.98
N PRO A 287 9.40 1.63 11.28
CA PRO A 287 9.69 3.01 11.65
C PRO A 287 10.69 3.11 12.80
N GLY A 288 11.61 4.08 12.71
CA GLY A 288 12.70 4.23 13.67
C GLY A 288 13.94 3.40 13.33
N ARG A 289 13.91 2.68 12.20
CA ARG A 289 15.05 1.95 11.67
C ARG A 289 15.48 2.51 10.31
N GLU A 290 16.73 2.25 9.96
CA GLU A 290 17.30 2.59 8.66
C GLU A 290 17.98 1.39 8.03
N PHE A 291 18.10 1.41 6.70
CA PHE A 291 18.85 0.41 5.94
C PHE A 291 19.66 1.08 4.85
N THR A 292 20.75 0.45 4.43
CA THR A 292 21.55 0.91 3.29
C THR A 292 21.31 0.01 2.10
N GLY A 293 20.94 0.59 0.97
CA GLY A 293 20.66 -0.17 -0.24
C GLY A 293 19.97 0.63 -1.34
N GLY A 294 19.72 -0.06 -2.45
CA GLY A 294 19.03 0.51 -3.61
C GLY A 294 17.51 0.47 -3.47
N VAL A 295 16.86 1.58 -3.82
CA VAL A 295 15.42 1.64 -4.11
C VAL A 295 15.18 1.91 -5.59
N TYR A 296 14.09 1.39 -6.13
CA TYR A 296 13.79 1.42 -7.55
C TYR A 296 12.49 2.17 -7.79
N PHE A 297 12.52 3.22 -8.62
CA PHE A 297 11.39 4.13 -8.77
C PHE A 297 10.32 3.58 -9.69
N TYR A 298 9.07 3.62 -9.22
CA TYR A 298 7.94 3.49 -10.14
C TYR A 298 7.87 4.72 -11.05
N PRO A 299 7.47 4.56 -12.33
CA PRO A 299 7.28 5.68 -13.24
C PRO A 299 6.36 6.78 -12.68
N GLY A 300 6.58 8.03 -13.11
CA GLY A 300 5.81 9.21 -12.69
C GLY A 300 6.63 10.27 -11.95
N GLY A 301 7.94 10.07 -11.80
CA GLY A 301 8.88 11.05 -11.25
C GLY A 301 8.42 11.60 -9.88
N PRO A 302 8.49 12.92 -9.65
CA PRO A 302 8.22 13.55 -8.36
C PRO A 302 6.73 13.61 -7.98
N SER A 303 5.84 12.94 -8.74
CA SER A 303 4.42 12.78 -8.40
C SER A 303 4.06 11.37 -7.92
N SER A 304 4.96 10.40 -8.08
CA SER A 304 4.71 9.00 -7.71
C SER A 304 5.07 8.71 -6.27
N PHE A 305 6.25 9.18 -5.84
CA PHE A 305 6.91 8.87 -4.57
C PHE A 305 7.12 7.38 -4.30
N ARG A 306 6.56 6.48 -5.11
CA ARG A 306 6.54 5.05 -4.87
C ARG A 306 7.84 4.41 -5.38
N VAL A 307 8.41 3.58 -4.54
CA VAL A 307 9.59 2.77 -4.85
C VAL A 307 9.35 1.29 -4.55
N ALA A 308 10.12 0.43 -5.21
CA ALA A 308 10.32 -0.96 -4.82
C ALA A 308 11.67 -1.12 -4.12
N ILE A 309 11.72 -2.06 -3.17
CA ILE A 309 12.96 -2.58 -2.58
C ILE A 309 13.20 -4.01 -3.09
N PRO A 310 14.47 -4.49 -3.14
CA PRO A 310 14.80 -5.86 -3.54
C PRO A 310 14.01 -6.95 -2.78
N ASP A 311 13.99 -8.15 -3.35
CA ASP A 311 13.53 -9.34 -2.64
C ASP A 311 14.54 -9.79 -1.58
N GLY A 312 14.06 -10.54 -0.59
CA GLY A 312 14.86 -11.02 0.53
C GLY A 312 14.85 -10.07 1.73
N ASP A 313 15.68 -10.41 2.69
CA ASP A 313 15.85 -9.64 3.91
C ASP A 313 16.48 -8.28 3.61
N VAL A 314 16.02 -7.25 4.32
CA VAL A 314 16.58 -5.90 4.27
C VAL A 314 17.09 -5.62 5.68
N PRO A 315 18.37 -5.91 5.95
CA PRO A 315 18.93 -5.72 7.28
C PRO A 315 18.80 -4.25 7.67
N THR A 316 17.99 -4.01 8.71
CA THR A 316 17.75 -2.68 9.23
C THR A 316 18.47 -2.52 10.57
N VAL A 317 18.90 -1.30 10.90
CA VAL A 317 19.49 -0.93 12.19
C VAL A 317 18.69 0.22 12.81
N PRO A 318 18.67 0.41 14.15
CA PRO A 318 18.05 1.58 14.74
C PRO A 318 18.67 2.88 14.21
N ILE A 319 17.83 3.87 13.91
CA ILE A 319 18.29 5.21 13.54
C ILE A 319 19.06 5.79 14.73
N GLN A 320 20.29 6.22 14.49
CA GLN A 320 21.10 6.90 15.49
C GLN A 320 20.75 8.40 15.57
N GLU A 321 20.43 9.00 14.43
CA GLU A 321 20.14 10.43 14.31
C GLU A 321 19.19 10.66 13.13
N ILE A 322 18.11 11.41 13.36
CA ILE A 322 17.22 11.89 12.30
C ILE A 322 17.73 13.27 11.85
N ASP A 323 18.49 13.29 10.76
CA ASP A 323 19.02 14.51 10.15
C ASP A 323 18.10 14.98 9.01
N ILE A 324 16.83 15.26 9.36
CA ILE A 324 15.83 15.74 8.41
C ILE A 324 15.30 17.07 8.93
N ALA A 325 15.73 18.15 8.29
CA ALA A 325 15.16 19.47 8.52
C ALA A 325 13.73 19.51 7.99
N GLY A 326 12.76 19.79 8.86
CA GLY A 326 11.39 20.03 8.44
C GLY A 326 11.24 21.40 7.79
N THR A 327 10.51 21.46 6.68
CA THR A 327 10.23 22.71 5.96
C THR A 327 9.12 23.52 6.65
N LEU A 328 8.95 24.77 6.23
CA LEU A 328 7.73 25.52 6.52
C LEU A 328 6.55 25.00 5.70
N MET A 329 5.33 25.36 6.10
CA MET A 329 4.11 24.90 5.44
C MET A 329 4.00 25.45 4.01
N ALA A 330 4.40 26.71 3.80
CA ALA A 330 4.39 27.35 2.48
C ALA A 330 5.30 26.61 1.48
N GLU A 331 6.48 26.16 1.92
CA GLU A 331 7.42 25.40 1.08
C GLU A 331 6.85 24.02 0.71
N ALA A 332 6.21 23.33 1.66
CA ALA A 332 5.55 22.06 1.41
C ALA A 332 4.40 22.22 0.40
N LEU A 333 3.59 23.28 0.53
CA LEU A 333 2.52 23.61 -0.43
C LEU A 333 3.09 23.98 -1.81
N ALA A 334 4.21 24.69 -1.88
CA ALA A 334 4.89 24.97 -3.14
C ALA A 334 5.44 23.69 -3.81
N GLY A 335 5.96 22.76 -3.00
CA GLY A 335 6.34 21.42 -3.47
C GLY A 335 5.16 20.65 -4.04
N ARG A 336 4.03 20.65 -3.32
CA ARG A 336 2.77 20.08 -3.81
C ARG A 336 2.33 20.70 -5.13
N ALA A 337 2.37 22.03 -5.25
CA ALA A 337 2.00 22.72 -6.49
C ALA A 337 2.89 22.28 -7.68
N ARG A 338 4.20 22.14 -7.48
CA ARG A 338 5.12 21.60 -8.51
C ARG A 338 4.82 20.14 -8.87
N ALA A 339 4.45 19.31 -7.91
CA ALA A 339 4.04 17.93 -8.20
C ALA A 339 2.72 17.91 -9.00
N MET A 340 1.80 18.83 -8.70
CA MET A 340 0.52 18.95 -9.42
C MET A 340 0.65 19.43 -10.86
N THR A 341 1.72 20.15 -11.22
CA THR A 341 1.96 20.47 -12.65
C THR A 341 2.27 19.24 -13.49
N LEU A 342 2.73 18.15 -12.87
CA LEU A 342 3.02 16.87 -13.52
C LEU A 342 1.87 15.87 -13.36
N ASP A 343 1.22 15.86 -12.20
CA ASP A 343 0.05 15.05 -11.88
C ASP A 343 -1.07 15.93 -11.28
N PRO A 344 -1.97 16.48 -12.11
CA PRO A 344 -3.10 17.28 -11.64
C PRO A 344 -4.07 16.53 -10.71
N TRP A 345 -4.03 15.20 -10.69
CA TRP A 345 -4.89 14.33 -9.88
C TRP A 345 -4.22 13.88 -8.59
N LEU A 346 -3.09 14.49 -8.21
CA LEU A 346 -2.38 14.15 -6.98
C LEU A 346 -3.22 14.46 -5.75
N VAL A 347 -3.74 13.40 -5.12
CA VAL A 347 -4.59 13.50 -3.93
C VAL A 347 -3.77 13.80 -2.67
N ARG A 348 -2.56 13.26 -2.57
CA ARG A 348 -1.72 13.32 -1.36
C ARG A 348 -0.29 13.67 -1.72
N TYR A 349 0.27 14.66 -1.01
CA TYR A 349 1.67 15.07 -1.16
C TYR A 349 2.41 14.86 0.16
N PRO A 350 3.48 14.06 0.20
CA PRO A 350 4.26 13.85 1.41
C PRO A 350 5.17 15.05 1.68
N ALA A 351 5.34 15.41 2.94
CA ALA A 351 6.31 16.40 3.37
C ALA A 351 6.80 16.11 4.79
N VAL A 352 7.97 16.64 5.13
CA VAL A 352 8.37 16.79 6.52
C VAL A 352 8.27 18.27 6.85
N VAL A 353 7.32 18.64 7.71
CA VAL A 353 7.07 20.04 8.10
C VAL A 353 7.40 20.25 9.56
N THR A 354 7.96 21.42 9.89
CA THR A 354 8.17 21.81 11.28
C THR A 354 6.94 22.55 11.80
N ALA A 355 6.12 21.89 12.60
CA ALA A 355 4.83 22.42 13.05
C ALA A 355 4.50 22.03 14.49
N ARG A 356 3.47 22.66 15.05
CA ARG A 356 2.90 22.36 16.37
C ARG A 356 1.38 22.11 16.26
N PRO A 357 0.82 21.18 17.05
CA PRO A 357 -0.62 20.97 17.09
C PRO A 357 -1.30 22.12 17.85
N VAL A 358 -2.30 22.75 17.23
CA VAL A 358 -3.12 23.79 17.84
C VAL A 358 -4.59 23.42 17.72
N GLN A 359 -5.34 23.55 18.81
CA GLN A 359 -6.79 23.40 18.79
C GLN A 359 -7.45 24.74 19.11
N HIS A 360 -8.23 25.27 18.18
CA HIS A 360 -8.83 26.61 18.29
C HIS A 360 -10.26 26.65 17.74
N GLY A 361 -11.08 27.58 18.26
CA GLY A 361 -12.44 27.87 17.78
C GLY A 361 -13.59 27.10 18.46
N LYS A 362 -14.83 27.46 18.08
CA LYS A 362 -16.09 26.76 18.39
C LYS A 362 -16.83 26.44 17.07
N PRO A 363 -17.04 25.16 16.72
CA PRO A 363 -16.51 23.96 17.36
C PRO A 363 -14.98 23.92 17.33
N ARG A 364 -14.37 23.16 18.26
CA ARG A 364 -12.91 23.04 18.38
C ARG A 364 -12.33 22.42 17.11
N ARG A 365 -11.69 23.23 16.26
CA ARG A 365 -11.00 22.78 15.05
C ARG A 365 -9.52 22.54 15.35
N ARG A 366 -8.93 21.58 14.65
CA ARG A 366 -7.54 21.14 14.82
C ARG A 366 -6.70 21.65 13.67
N TYR A 367 -5.50 22.13 13.98
CA TYR A 367 -4.57 22.69 13.01
C TYR A 367 -3.14 22.23 13.31
N LEU A 368 -2.35 22.06 12.26
CA LEU A 368 -0.89 22.13 12.37
C LEU A 368 -0.47 23.53 12.00
N VAL A 369 0.31 24.17 12.88
CA VAL A 369 0.76 25.56 12.73
C VAL A 369 2.29 25.56 12.69
N ASP A 370 2.88 26.18 11.67
CA ASP A 370 4.35 26.29 11.57
C ASP A 370 4.90 27.49 12.34
N ALA A 371 6.19 27.79 12.18
CA ALA A 371 6.86 28.90 12.86
C ALA A 371 6.41 30.29 12.38
N ASP A 372 5.82 30.39 11.19
CA ASP A 372 5.31 31.63 10.59
C ASP A 372 3.80 31.81 10.83
N ASP A 373 3.24 31.02 11.76
CA ASP A 373 1.82 30.92 12.08
C ASP A 373 0.93 30.55 10.86
N GLN A 374 1.49 29.92 9.81
CA GLN A 374 0.71 29.32 8.75
C GLN A 374 0.05 28.04 9.26
N ALA A 375 -1.27 27.93 9.06
CA ALA A 375 -2.08 26.87 9.62
C ALA A 375 -2.78 26.03 8.54
N LEU A 376 -2.62 24.72 8.57
CA LEU A 376 -3.44 23.77 7.80
C LEU A 376 -4.36 22.98 8.73
N PRO A 377 -5.62 22.72 8.33
CA PRO A 377 -6.52 21.84 9.08
C PRO A 377 -5.91 20.46 9.26
N ALA A 378 -5.83 19.96 10.50
CA ALA A 378 -5.30 18.63 10.78
C ALA A 378 -6.38 17.56 10.61
N VAL A 379 -6.10 16.55 9.79
CA VAL A 379 -7.02 15.43 9.48
C VAL A 379 -6.65 14.23 10.35
N CYS A 380 -7.02 14.27 11.63
CA CYS A 380 -6.76 13.17 12.55
C CYS A 380 -7.89 13.01 13.57
N ASP A 381 -8.15 11.76 13.97
CA ASP A 381 -9.12 11.46 15.02
C ASP A 381 -8.58 11.82 16.42
N ASP A 382 -9.42 11.61 17.43
CA ASP A 382 -9.17 12.06 18.80
C ASP A 382 -8.00 11.34 19.47
N ASP A 383 -7.78 10.06 19.17
CA ASP A 383 -6.67 9.29 19.75
C ASP A 383 -5.35 9.79 19.17
N ARG A 384 -5.27 9.87 17.83
CA ARG A 384 -4.08 10.39 17.13
C ARG A 384 -3.76 11.81 17.58
N TRP A 385 -4.77 12.66 17.71
CA TRP A 385 -4.60 14.05 18.15
C TRP A 385 -4.03 14.15 19.58
N SER A 386 -4.47 13.27 20.47
CA SER A 386 -4.00 13.25 21.87
C SER A 386 -2.54 12.82 21.95
N ARG A 387 -2.15 11.79 21.18
CA ARG A 387 -0.75 11.34 21.08
C ARG A 387 0.16 12.40 20.48
N LEU A 388 -0.31 13.09 19.44
CA LEU A 388 0.43 14.19 18.81
C LEU A 388 0.71 15.33 19.79
N GLN A 389 -0.30 15.75 20.58
CA GLN A 389 -0.10 16.76 21.61
C GLN A 389 0.86 16.32 22.70
N ALA A 390 0.73 15.07 23.18
CA ALA A 390 1.61 14.52 24.20
C ALA A 390 3.07 14.44 23.72
N ALA A 391 3.30 14.02 22.48
CA ALA A 391 4.64 13.89 21.90
C ALA A 391 5.34 15.24 21.68
N THR A 392 4.56 16.28 21.36
CA THR A 392 5.11 17.60 21.01
C THR A 392 5.16 18.58 22.18
N GLY A 393 4.37 18.36 23.23
CA GLY A 393 4.19 19.34 24.31
C GLY A 393 3.71 20.71 23.81
N GLY A 394 3.08 20.77 22.63
CA GLY A 394 2.67 22.03 21.98
C GLY A 394 3.81 22.84 21.33
N GLN A 395 5.02 22.29 21.27
CA GLN A 395 6.19 22.93 20.64
C GLN A 395 6.31 22.53 19.17
N LEU A 396 7.07 23.33 18.42
CA LEU A 396 7.42 23.04 17.03
C LEU A 396 8.29 21.77 16.96
N HIS A 397 7.87 20.81 16.14
CA HIS A 397 8.59 19.58 15.86
C HIS A 397 8.56 19.28 14.37
N PRO A 398 9.62 18.69 13.79
CA PRO A 398 9.54 18.11 12.47
C PRO A 398 8.57 16.91 12.48
N MET A 399 7.68 16.88 11.50
CA MET A 399 6.62 15.88 11.38
C MET A 399 6.52 15.39 9.95
N LEU A 400 6.50 14.07 9.76
CA LEU A 400 6.07 13.50 8.50
C LEU A 400 4.56 13.69 8.36
N VAL A 401 4.14 14.26 7.24
CA VAL A 401 2.74 14.53 6.94
C VAL A 401 2.36 14.13 5.51
N GLU A 402 1.09 13.78 5.29
CA GLU A 402 0.47 13.75 3.97
C GLU A 402 -0.47 14.96 3.82
N ILE A 403 -0.13 15.88 2.91
CA ILE A 403 -0.98 17.04 2.57
C ILE A 403 -2.02 16.59 1.53
N GLY A 404 -3.28 16.58 1.93
CA GLY A 404 -4.43 16.24 1.10
C GLY A 404 -5.25 17.46 0.69
N ILE A 405 -6.38 17.20 0.02
CA ILE A 405 -7.32 18.25 -0.44
C ILE A 405 -8.07 18.95 0.72
N HIS A 406 -8.26 18.28 1.85
CA HIS A 406 -9.05 18.78 2.98
C HIS A 406 -8.19 19.22 4.18
N GLY A 407 -6.86 19.10 4.07
CA GLY A 407 -5.96 19.40 5.18
C GLY A 407 -4.72 18.52 5.17
N VAL A 408 -4.06 18.45 6.32
CA VAL A 408 -2.80 17.75 6.53
C VAL A 408 -2.99 16.60 7.51
N ASP A 409 -2.55 15.39 7.13
CA ASP A 409 -2.60 14.18 7.96
C ASP A 409 -1.22 13.96 8.60
N PRO A 410 -1.06 14.21 9.91
CA PRO A 410 0.20 13.95 10.62
C PRO A 410 0.40 12.44 10.81
N LEU A 411 1.51 11.92 10.26
CA LEU A 411 1.82 10.49 10.30
C LEU A 411 2.78 10.11 11.42
N SER A 412 3.81 10.93 11.64
CA SER A 412 4.77 10.72 12.72
C SER A 412 5.43 12.03 13.16
N THR A 413 5.89 12.04 14.41
CA THR A 413 6.73 13.11 14.98
C THR A 413 8.18 12.63 15.01
N LEU A 414 9.08 13.48 14.53
CA LEU A 414 10.50 13.19 14.44
C LEU A 414 11.22 13.93 15.58
N ASN A 415 12.10 13.24 16.31
CA ASN A 415 12.93 13.85 17.35
C ASN A 415 14.40 13.43 17.19
N ALA A 416 15.30 14.14 17.87
CA ALA A 416 16.74 13.87 17.79
C ALA A 416 17.14 12.46 18.30
N ALA A 417 16.32 11.83 19.14
CA ALA A 417 16.54 10.50 19.69
C ALA A 417 15.84 9.37 18.88
N GLY A 418 15.21 9.70 17.74
CA GLY A 418 14.47 8.77 16.89
C GLY A 418 13.02 9.19 16.61
N ILE A 419 12.17 8.20 16.32
CA ILE A 419 10.76 8.44 15.99
C ILE A 419 9.95 8.31 17.26
N ALA A 420 9.43 9.44 17.75
CA ALA A 420 8.72 9.51 19.03
C ALA A 420 7.37 8.78 18.97
N VAL A 421 6.72 8.82 17.79
CA VAL A 421 5.43 8.17 17.55
C VAL A 421 5.39 7.72 16.10
N SER A 422 5.33 6.41 15.89
CA SER A 422 4.96 5.82 14.61
C SER A 422 3.54 5.27 14.72
N ALA A 423 2.69 5.59 13.75
CA ALA A 423 1.26 5.37 13.82
C ALA A 423 0.61 6.23 14.91
N LEU A 424 0.66 7.55 14.67
CA LEU A 424 -0.40 8.43 15.17
C LEU A 424 -1.73 7.81 14.75
#